data_AF-A0A3Q7H3R6-F1
#
_entry.id   AF-A0A3Q7H3R6-F1
#
_cell.length_a   1.000
_cell.length_b   1.000
_cell.length_c   1.000
_cell.angle_alpha   90.00
_cell.angle_beta   90.00
_cell.angle_gamma   90.00
#
_symmetry.space_group_name_H-M   'P 1'
#
loop_
_entity.id
_entity.type
_entity.pdbx_description
1 polymer ?
#
loop_
_entity_poly.entity_id
_entity_poly.type
_entity_poly.pdbx_seq_one_letter_code
_entity_poly.pdbx_strand_id
1 'polypeptide(L)'
;MSFFIGGGTHPASVLAGFDHTTLSTALNVSTAELKTFLTRQTSGPIVHLIGSHDTNIWTNFIAQECHKKLAHLKRIVTSAEEASPKEEESTWKPDFKNEYGWRKNVDESDYSPLQISGNGVYLVNLSSGSMMAPHVNPRAIEYGVVLKGTGRIQIVYPNGTLAMNARVREGDIFWVPRYFPFCQIASTNGNFEFFGFTTSARRNHQQFLVGKNSLMQRLRGLEFAAAFGLERKGLKGLLMLNMNKQFLNNGGFAIVSKCIRTALQN
;
A
#
# COMPACT_ATOMS: atom_id res chain seq x y z
N MET A 1 -14.26 -7.96 16.07
CA MET A 1 -14.11 -8.86 17.23
C MET A 1 -13.28 -10.06 16.80
N SER A 2 -12.47 -10.62 17.70
CA SER A 2 -11.63 -11.79 17.42
C SER A 2 -12.17 -13.00 18.17
N PHE A 3 -12.17 -14.15 17.51
CA PHE A 3 -12.57 -15.44 18.09
C PHE A 3 -11.33 -16.28 18.35
N PHE A 4 -10.89 -16.37 19.61
CA PHE A 4 -9.71 -17.14 19.98
C PHE A 4 -10.06 -18.61 20.15
N ILE A 5 -9.52 -19.49 19.30
CA ILE A 5 -9.70 -20.94 19.47
C ILE A 5 -8.85 -21.43 20.66
N GLY A 6 -7.56 -21.12 20.66
CA GLY A 6 -6.67 -21.33 21.81
C GLY A 6 -6.73 -20.16 22.77
N GLY A 7 -6.65 -20.42 24.07
CA GLY A 7 -6.76 -19.39 25.11
C GLY A 7 -6.92 -20.01 26.49
N GLY A 8 -7.25 -19.18 27.46
CA GLY A 8 -7.55 -19.61 28.81
C GLY A 8 -8.45 -18.58 29.49
N THR A 9 -8.01 -18.00 30.60
CA THR A 9 -8.69 -16.83 31.17
C THR A 9 -8.37 -15.55 30.39
N HIS A 10 -7.19 -15.48 29.75
CA HIS A 10 -6.81 -14.33 28.92
C HIS A 10 -5.87 -14.74 27.76
N PRO A 11 -6.31 -14.65 26.49
CA PRO A 11 -7.68 -14.35 26.05
C PRO A 11 -8.62 -15.52 26.38
N ALA A 12 -9.90 -15.22 26.56
CA ALA A 12 -10.92 -16.25 26.67
C ALA A 12 -11.03 -17.03 25.35
N SER A 13 -10.96 -18.36 25.43
CA SER A 13 -11.24 -19.22 24.28
C SER A 13 -12.73 -19.22 23.96
N VAL A 14 -13.10 -19.26 22.67
CA VAL A 14 -14.50 -19.50 22.25
C VAL A 14 -15.06 -20.80 22.80
N LEU A 15 -14.18 -21.76 23.08
CA LEU A 15 -14.56 -23.04 23.67
C LEU A 15 -15.17 -22.85 25.07
N ALA A 16 -14.73 -21.85 25.82
CA ALA A 16 -15.28 -21.54 27.14
C ALA A 16 -16.71 -20.97 27.09
N GLY A 17 -17.22 -20.62 25.91
CA GLY A 17 -18.61 -20.19 25.72
C GLY A 17 -19.61 -21.34 25.60
N PHE A 18 -19.16 -22.57 25.34
CA PHE A 18 -20.03 -23.74 25.29
C PHE A 18 -20.34 -24.26 26.69
N ASP A 19 -21.52 -24.87 26.85
CA ASP A 19 -21.85 -25.60 28.07
C ASP A 19 -20.80 -26.69 28.34
N HIS A 20 -20.37 -26.78 29.60
CA HIS A 20 -19.28 -27.66 29.99
C HIS A 20 -19.61 -29.13 29.75
N THR A 21 -20.87 -29.55 29.91
CA THR A 21 -21.25 -30.95 29.64
C THR A 21 -21.14 -31.23 28.14
N THR A 22 -21.67 -30.34 27.31
CA THR A 22 -21.60 -30.43 25.84
C THR A 22 -20.16 -30.55 25.35
N LEU A 23 -19.28 -29.63 25.77
CA LEU A 23 -17.90 -29.61 25.32
C LEU A 23 -17.08 -30.78 25.89
N SER A 24 -17.36 -31.18 27.14
CA SER A 24 -16.72 -32.35 27.75
C SER A 24 -17.11 -33.65 27.04
N THR A 25 -18.37 -33.80 26.63
CA THR A 25 -18.83 -34.93 25.81
C THR A 25 -18.20 -34.92 24.42
N ALA A 26 -18.16 -33.76 23.75
CA ALA A 26 -17.59 -33.63 22.41
C ALA A 26 -16.08 -33.94 22.38
N LEU A 27 -15.35 -33.52 23.41
CA LEU A 27 -13.91 -33.78 23.54
C LEU A 27 -13.60 -35.12 24.23
N ASN A 28 -14.61 -35.82 24.73
CA ASN A 28 -14.47 -37.04 25.53
C ASN A 28 -13.49 -36.88 26.71
N VAL A 29 -13.67 -35.82 27.50
CA VAL A 29 -12.88 -35.50 28.69
C VAL A 29 -13.79 -35.22 29.87
N SER A 30 -13.27 -35.24 31.11
CA SER A 30 -14.05 -34.82 32.25
C SER A 30 -14.25 -33.30 32.28
N THR A 31 -15.32 -32.89 32.96
CA THR A 31 -15.71 -31.50 33.18
C THR A 31 -14.65 -30.71 33.99
N ALA A 32 -13.91 -31.40 34.87
CA ALA A 32 -12.82 -30.83 35.67
C ALA A 32 -11.51 -30.65 34.88
N GLU A 33 -11.16 -31.62 34.03
CA GLU A 33 -10.03 -31.49 33.10
C GLU A 33 -10.27 -30.36 32.11
N LEU A 34 -11.50 -30.27 31.58
CA LEU A 34 -11.91 -29.19 30.70
C LEU A 34 -11.77 -27.82 31.37
N LYS A 35 -12.24 -27.68 32.63
CA LYS A 35 -12.07 -26.42 33.39
C LYS A 35 -10.61 -26.06 33.54
N THR A 36 -9.77 -27.02 33.92
CA THR A 36 -8.33 -26.80 34.10
C THR A 36 -7.66 -26.36 32.79
N PHE A 37 -8.01 -27.02 31.69
CA PHE A 37 -7.52 -26.70 30.35
C PHE A 37 -7.92 -25.27 29.92
N LEU A 38 -9.21 -24.93 30.05
CA LEU A 38 -9.76 -23.63 29.66
C LEU A 38 -9.36 -22.46 30.56
N THR A 39 -8.70 -22.71 31.71
CA THR A 39 -8.20 -21.64 32.59
C THR A 39 -6.68 -21.55 32.64
N ARG A 40 -5.96 -22.43 31.95
CA ARG A 40 -4.50 -22.55 32.10
C ARG A 40 -3.71 -21.38 31.51
N GLN A 41 -4.16 -20.81 30.39
CA GLN A 41 -3.48 -19.72 29.70
C GLN A 41 -3.98 -18.35 30.17
N THR A 42 -3.05 -17.48 30.59
CA THR A 42 -3.35 -16.14 31.13
C THR A 42 -2.47 -15.04 30.54
N SER A 43 -1.46 -15.39 29.75
CA SER A 43 -0.43 -14.47 29.24
C SER A 43 -0.90 -13.56 28.09
N GLY A 44 -2.16 -13.68 27.68
CA GLY A 44 -2.71 -12.89 26.57
C GLY A 44 -2.49 -13.52 25.19
N PRO A 45 -2.96 -12.84 24.13
CA PRO A 45 -3.02 -13.41 22.78
C PRO A 45 -1.64 -13.49 22.09
N ILE A 46 -0.62 -12.83 22.65
CA ILE A 46 0.76 -12.87 22.16
C ILE A 46 1.61 -13.41 23.32
N VAL A 47 2.12 -14.63 23.17
CA VAL A 47 2.86 -15.32 24.23
C VAL A 47 4.31 -15.57 23.83
N HIS A 48 5.22 -15.52 24.80
CA HIS A 48 6.60 -15.91 24.59
C HIS A 48 6.70 -17.45 24.56
N LEU A 49 7.32 -18.00 23.51
CA LEU A 49 7.60 -19.44 23.45
C LEU A 49 8.88 -19.70 24.26
N ILE A 50 8.77 -20.35 25.42
CA ILE A 50 9.92 -20.76 26.24
C ILE A 50 10.24 -22.22 25.89
N GLY A 51 11.44 -22.48 25.36
CA GLY A 51 11.96 -23.83 25.10
C GLY A 51 12.26 -24.21 23.65
N SER A 52 12.34 -23.28 22.69
CA SER A 52 12.70 -23.62 21.30
C SER A 52 14.22 -23.75 21.11
N HIS A 53 14.81 -24.84 21.61
CA HIS A 53 16.03 -25.38 20.99
C HIS A 53 15.72 -26.09 19.65
N ASP A 54 14.43 -26.28 19.33
CA ASP A 54 13.98 -26.69 18.01
C ASP A 54 13.79 -25.47 17.10
N THR A 55 14.49 -25.48 15.97
CA THR A 55 14.30 -24.59 14.84
C THR A 55 12.87 -24.71 14.31
N ASN A 56 11.94 -23.94 14.89
CA ASN A 56 10.54 -23.95 14.47
C ASN A 56 10.44 -23.74 12.95
N ILE A 57 9.56 -24.51 12.31
CA ILE A 57 9.19 -24.43 10.89
C ILE A 57 8.99 -22.96 10.46
N TRP A 58 8.39 -22.15 11.34
CA TRP A 58 8.15 -20.72 11.14
C TRP A 58 9.38 -19.83 11.30
N THR A 59 10.32 -20.17 12.19
CA THR A 59 11.59 -19.43 12.31
C THR A 59 12.45 -19.65 11.06
N ASN A 60 12.52 -20.88 10.58
CA ASN A 60 13.16 -21.21 9.31
C ASN A 60 12.46 -20.53 8.12
N PHE A 61 11.12 -20.53 8.11
CA PHE A 61 10.33 -19.80 7.11
C PHE A 61 10.58 -18.28 7.15
N ILE A 62 10.63 -17.64 8.31
CA ILE A 62 10.90 -16.20 8.42
C ILE A 62 12.36 -15.87 8.06
N ALA A 63 13.30 -16.78 8.34
CA ALA A 63 14.70 -16.63 7.95
C ALA A 63 14.96 -16.90 6.46
N GLN A 64 14.01 -17.52 5.75
CA GLN A 64 14.14 -17.83 4.33
C GLN A 64 14.15 -16.58 3.44
N GLU A 65 14.85 -16.71 2.32
CA GLU A 65 14.81 -15.76 1.22
C GLU A 65 13.36 -15.62 0.69
N CYS A 66 13.02 -14.42 0.21
CA CYS A 66 11.64 -14.05 -0.16
C CYS A 66 10.95 -15.05 -1.12
N HIS A 67 11.72 -15.68 -2.02
CA HIS A 67 11.20 -16.67 -2.96
C HIS A 67 10.76 -17.98 -2.28
N LYS A 68 11.51 -18.47 -1.27
CA LYS A 68 11.17 -19.69 -0.52
C LYS A 68 9.93 -19.49 0.37
N LYS A 69 9.77 -18.28 0.92
CA LYS A 69 8.57 -17.87 1.67
C LYS A 69 7.31 -17.91 0.80
N LEU A 70 7.39 -17.36 -0.41
CA LEU A 70 6.24 -17.34 -1.32
C LEU A 70 5.82 -18.76 -1.73
N ALA A 71 6.79 -19.63 -2.04
CA ALA A 71 6.51 -21.04 -2.36
C ALA A 71 5.82 -21.77 -1.19
N HIS A 72 6.30 -21.56 0.04
CA HIS A 72 5.74 -22.18 1.23
C HIS A 72 4.33 -21.64 1.57
N LEU A 73 4.07 -20.35 1.36
CA LEU A 73 2.73 -19.76 1.50
C LEU A 73 1.76 -20.28 0.44
N LYS A 74 2.19 -20.37 -0.83
CA LYS A 74 1.38 -20.95 -1.91
C LYS A 74 0.94 -22.38 -1.53
N ARG A 75 1.86 -23.22 -1.02
CA ARG A 75 1.56 -24.59 -0.55
C ARG A 75 0.51 -24.65 0.56
N ILE A 76 0.56 -23.74 1.53
CA ILE A 76 -0.41 -23.68 2.63
C ILE A 76 -1.80 -23.28 2.12
N VAL A 77 -1.85 -22.35 1.16
CA VAL A 77 -3.11 -21.82 0.62
C VAL A 77 -3.80 -22.79 -0.34
N THR A 78 -3.05 -23.57 -1.13
CA THR A 78 -3.67 -24.43 -2.15
C THR A 78 -4.10 -25.81 -1.65
N SER A 79 -3.76 -26.23 -0.42
CA SER A 79 -4.09 -27.58 0.11
C SER A 79 -3.95 -28.68 -0.97
N ALA A 80 -2.86 -28.60 -1.73
CA ALA A 80 -2.60 -29.48 -2.87
C ALA A 80 -1.40 -30.35 -2.53
N GLU A 81 -1.64 -31.66 -2.50
CA GLU A 81 -0.61 -32.69 -2.57
C GLU A 81 0.27 -32.49 -3.82
N GLU A 82 1.57 -32.68 -3.61
CA GLU A 82 2.57 -33.09 -4.58
C GLU A 82 2.49 -32.48 -5.98
N ALA A 83 2.83 -31.20 -6.10
CA ALA A 83 3.44 -30.68 -7.31
C ALA A 83 4.71 -29.91 -6.94
N SER A 84 5.85 -30.37 -7.46
CA SER A 84 7.13 -29.67 -7.33
C SER A 84 6.98 -28.24 -7.83
N PRO A 85 7.25 -27.21 -7.00
CA PRO A 85 7.22 -25.84 -7.49
C PRO A 85 8.38 -25.68 -8.47
N LYS A 86 8.05 -25.38 -9.74
CA LYS A 86 9.04 -24.80 -10.66
C LYS A 86 9.62 -23.57 -9.96
N GLU A 87 10.95 -23.51 -9.87
CA GLU A 87 11.70 -22.40 -9.29
C GLU A 87 11.32 -21.10 -10.02
N GLU A 88 10.34 -20.38 -9.49
CA GLU A 88 10.01 -19.03 -9.91
C GLU A 88 10.90 -18.09 -9.10
N GLU A 89 12.03 -17.72 -9.69
CA GLU A 89 12.93 -16.66 -9.22
C GLU A 89 12.09 -15.44 -8.78
N SER A 90 12.37 -14.88 -7.60
CA SER A 90 11.56 -13.78 -7.03
C SER A 90 11.48 -12.60 -8.01
N THR A 91 10.33 -12.48 -8.68
CA THR A 91 9.99 -11.46 -9.68
C THR A 91 9.72 -10.07 -9.09
N TRP A 92 10.19 -9.81 -7.86
CA TRP A 92 10.01 -8.53 -7.19
C TRP A 92 10.76 -7.41 -7.92
N LYS A 93 10.02 -6.68 -8.76
CA LYS A 93 10.48 -5.50 -9.48
C LYS A 93 9.43 -4.40 -9.31
N PRO A 94 9.84 -3.17 -8.96
CA PRO A 94 8.91 -2.04 -8.88
C PRO A 94 8.32 -1.75 -10.27
N ASP A 95 7.05 -1.37 -10.30
CA ASP A 95 6.37 -1.00 -11.55
C ASP A 95 6.93 0.30 -12.13
N PHE A 96 7.46 1.15 -11.26
CA PHE A 96 8.16 2.37 -11.63
C PHE A 96 9.25 2.69 -10.61
N LYS A 97 10.41 3.11 -11.09
CA LYS A 97 11.54 3.57 -10.27
C LYS A 97 12.31 4.66 -11.01
N ASN A 98 12.71 5.69 -10.28
CA ASN A 98 13.69 6.69 -10.71
C ASN A 98 14.50 7.16 -9.49
N GLU A 99 15.31 8.22 -9.64
CA GLU A 99 16.16 8.77 -8.57
C GLU A 99 15.37 9.36 -7.38
N TYR A 100 14.08 9.64 -7.56
CA TYR A 100 13.22 10.31 -6.58
C TYR A 100 12.31 9.34 -5.81
N GLY A 101 12.29 8.06 -6.20
CA GLY A 101 11.46 7.07 -5.56
C GLY A 101 11.13 5.86 -6.44
N TRP A 102 10.35 4.96 -5.86
CA TRP A 102 9.81 3.80 -6.55
C TRP A 102 8.43 3.44 -6.02
N ARG A 103 7.65 2.72 -6.83
CA ARG A 103 6.37 2.14 -6.40
C ARG A 103 6.19 0.72 -6.94
N LYS A 104 5.46 -0.09 -6.18
CA LYS A 104 4.96 -1.39 -6.58
C LYS A 104 3.48 -1.46 -6.26
N ASN A 105 2.68 -1.90 -7.21
CA ASN A 105 1.30 -2.31 -7.00
C ASN A 105 1.23 -3.82 -7.22
N VAL A 106 0.35 -4.47 -6.46
CA VAL A 106 0.03 -5.88 -6.55
C VAL A 106 -1.47 -5.96 -6.68
N ASP A 107 -1.94 -6.53 -7.77
CA ASP A 107 -3.34 -6.60 -8.11
C ASP A 107 -3.76 -8.05 -8.43
N GLU A 108 -5.00 -8.27 -8.85
CA GLU A 108 -5.56 -9.60 -9.14
C GLU A 108 -4.79 -10.39 -10.19
N SER A 109 -4.03 -9.71 -11.05
CA SER A 109 -3.19 -10.34 -12.06
C SER A 109 -1.85 -10.82 -11.50
N ASP A 110 -1.37 -10.20 -10.43
CA ASP A 110 -0.14 -10.60 -9.73
C ASP A 110 -0.41 -11.67 -8.66
N TYR A 111 -1.55 -11.58 -7.97
CA TYR A 111 -1.94 -12.50 -6.88
C TYR A 111 -3.46 -12.76 -6.89
N SER A 112 -3.86 -13.90 -7.44
CA SER A 112 -5.27 -14.24 -7.67
C SER A 112 -6.17 -14.22 -6.42
N PRO A 113 -5.72 -14.51 -5.18
CA PRO A 113 -6.57 -14.35 -4.00
C PRO A 113 -7.04 -12.91 -3.74
N LEU A 114 -6.40 -11.89 -4.33
CA LEU A 114 -6.91 -10.51 -4.28
C LEU A 114 -8.25 -10.36 -4.99
N GLN A 115 -8.61 -11.25 -5.92
CA GLN A 115 -9.94 -11.28 -6.54
C GLN A 115 -11.05 -11.54 -5.51
N ILE A 116 -10.75 -12.36 -4.50
CA ILE A 116 -11.70 -12.73 -3.45
C ILE A 116 -11.96 -11.52 -2.54
N SER A 117 -10.89 -10.83 -2.13
CA SER A 117 -11.02 -9.63 -1.29
C SER A 117 -11.55 -8.42 -2.06
N GLY A 118 -11.36 -8.40 -3.38
CA GLY A 118 -11.69 -7.26 -4.23
C GLY A 118 -10.77 -6.06 -4.03
N ASN A 119 -9.64 -6.20 -3.33
CA ASN A 119 -8.70 -5.12 -3.03
C ASN A 119 -7.34 -5.32 -3.69
N GLY A 120 -6.68 -4.21 -4.04
CA GLY A 120 -5.28 -4.21 -4.46
C GLY A 120 -4.36 -3.78 -3.31
N VAL A 121 -3.06 -4.03 -3.44
CA VAL A 121 -2.04 -3.61 -2.48
C VAL A 121 -1.00 -2.76 -3.18
N TYR A 122 -0.43 -1.77 -2.51
CA TYR A 122 0.66 -0.98 -3.06
C TYR A 122 1.70 -0.61 -2.00
N LEU A 123 2.91 -0.33 -2.45
CA LEU A 123 4.04 0.12 -1.65
C LEU A 123 4.77 1.22 -2.42
N VAL A 124 5.06 2.32 -1.74
CA VAL A 124 5.73 3.50 -2.31
C VAL A 124 6.86 3.93 -1.41
N ASN A 125 7.97 4.30 -2.03
CA ASN A 125 9.08 4.98 -1.37
C ASN A 125 9.40 6.26 -2.13
N LEU A 126 9.42 7.38 -1.42
CA LEU A 126 9.87 8.67 -1.92
C LEU A 126 11.19 9.04 -1.24
N SER A 127 12.19 9.40 -2.05
CA SER A 127 13.44 9.95 -1.55
C SER A 127 13.19 11.29 -0.83
N SER A 128 14.10 11.67 0.07
CA SER A 128 14.03 12.96 0.77
C SER A 128 13.75 14.14 -0.19
N GLY A 129 12.79 14.99 0.19
CA GLY A 129 12.37 16.16 -0.59
C GLY A 129 11.73 15.82 -1.95
N SER A 130 11.35 14.57 -2.20
CA SER A 130 10.71 14.16 -3.44
C SER A 130 9.19 14.08 -3.30
N MET A 131 8.47 14.06 -4.42
CA MET A 131 7.01 13.91 -4.45
C MET A 131 6.58 12.97 -5.55
N MET A 132 5.44 12.32 -5.37
CA MET A 132 4.69 11.74 -6.49
C MET A 132 3.93 12.86 -7.21
N ALA A 133 4.04 12.91 -8.53
CA ALA A 133 3.38 13.90 -9.36
C ALA A 133 1.85 13.87 -9.12
N PRO A 134 1.17 15.03 -9.12
CA PRO A 134 -0.27 15.09 -8.97
C PRO A 134 -0.98 14.13 -9.92
N HIS A 135 -1.86 13.30 -9.37
CA HIS A 135 -2.56 12.26 -10.12
C HIS A 135 -3.95 11.98 -9.54
N VAL A 136 -4.71 11.17 -10.26
CA VAL A 136 -6.05 10.74 -9.91
C VAL A 136 -6.14 9.22 -9.98
N ASN A 137 -6.88 8.63 -9.04
CA ASN A 137 -7.24 7.22 -9.03
C ASN A 137 -8.66 7.05 -9.62
N PRO A 138 -8.80 6.55 -10.86
CA PRO A 138 -10.10 6.44 -11.51
C PRO A 138 -10.88 5.21 -11.08
N ARG A 139 -10.27 4.25 -10.36
CA ARG A 139 -10.90 2.96 -10.09
C ARG A 139 -11.13 2.67 -8.61
N ALA A 140 -10.33 3.26 -7.71
CA ALA A 140 -10.35 2.90 -6.31
C ALA A 140 -10.22 4.10 -5.37
N ILE A 141 -10.74 3.93 -4.15
CA ILE A 141 -10.27 4.66 -2.97
C ILE A 141 -8.93 4.05 -2.59
N GLU A 142 -7.99 4.90 -2.19
CA GLU A 142 -6.65 4.50 -1.73
C GLU A 142 -6.53 4.73 -0.23
N TYR A 143 -6.13 3.72 0.53
CA TYR A 143 -5.78 3.84 1.95
C TYR A 143 -4.28 3.62 2.09
N GLY A 144 -3.58 4.53 2.76
CA GLY A 144 -2.15 4.43 3.01
C GLY A 144 -1.82 4.46 4.50
N VAL A 145 -0.88 3.61 4.91
CA VAL A 145 -0.27 3.57 6.24
C VAL A 145 1.19 3.98 6.10
N VAL A 146 1.61 4.99 6.86
CA VAL A 146 3.00 5.43 6.83
C VAL A 146 3.87 4.44 7.60
N LEU A 147 4.84 3.86 6.90
CA LEU A 147 5.80 2.90 7.45
C LEU A 147 7.05 3.56 7.99
N LYS A 148 7.51 4.65 7.34
CA LYS A 148 8.74 5.33 7.71
C LYS A 148 8.74 6.79 7.27
N GLY A 149 9.31 7.62 8.13
CA GLY A 149 9.61 9.02 7.82
C GLY A 149 8.41 9.94 7.97
N THR A 150 8.50 11.11 7.33
CA THR A 150 7.45 12.14 7.39
C THR A 150 7.20 12.73 6.02
N GLY A 151 5.96 13.11 5.77
CA GLY A 151 5.55 13.69 4.50
C GLY A 151 4.32 14.58 4.63
N ARG A 152 3.78 14.98 3.48
CA ARG A 152 2.50 15.67 3.35
C ARG A 152 1.64 14.99 2.31
N ILE A 153 0.34 14.97 2.57
CA ILE A 153 -0.68 14.53 1.63
C ILE A 153 -1.51 15.76 1.26
N GLN A 154 -1.58 16.06 -0.04
CA GLN A 154 -2.44 17.11 -0.57
C GLN A 154 -3.54 16.49 -1.40
N ILE A 155 -4.78 16.94 -1.18
CA ILE A 155 -5.97 16.51 -1.92
C ILE A 155 -6.72 17.76 -2.37
N VAL A 156 -7.25 17.75 -3.58
CA VAL A 156 -7.98 18.87 -4.19
C VAL A 156 -9.39 18.40 -4.55
N TYR A 157 -10.38 19.28 -4.40
CA TYR A 157 -11.71 19.05 -4.92
C TYR A 157 -11.73 19.16 -6.47
N PRO A 158 -12.70 18.52 -7.15
CA PRO A 158 -12.85 18.66 -8.60
C PRO A 158 -12.98 20.11 -9.11
N ASN A 159 -13.44 21.04 -8.26
CA ASN A 159 -13.53 22.48 -8.57
C ASN A 159 -12.19 23.23 -8.44
N GLY A 160 -11.09 22.54 -8.15
CA GLY A 160 -9.76 23.12 -8.02
C GLY A 160 -9.42 23.70 -6.65
N THR A 161 -10.35 23.71 -5.69
CA THR A 161 -10.09 24.19 -4.33
C THR A 161 -9.37 23.13 -3.48
N LEU A 162 -8.54 23.57 -2.55
CA LEU A 162 -7.78 22.68 -1.68
C LEU A 162 -8.73 21.97 -0.70
N ALA A 163 -8.81 20.64 -0.79
CA ALA A 163 -9.61 19.83 0.13
C ALA A 163 -8.82 19.48 1.40
N MET A 164 -7.53 19.15 1.24
CA MET A 164 -6.67 18.77 2.36
C MET A 164 -5.20 19.09 2.06
N ASN A 165 -4.47 19.49 3.10
CA ASN A 165 -3.01 19.60 3.07
C ASN A 165 -2.44 19.23 4.45
N ALA A 166 -2.32 17.94 4.72
CA ALA A 166 -1.97 17.42 6.04
C ALA A 166 -0.53 16.90 6.08
N ARG A 167 0.14 17.07 7.23
CA ARG A 167 1.41 16.39 7.52
C ARG A 167 1.11 15.02 8.09
N VAL A 168 1.88 14.01 7.66
CA VAL A 168 1.79 12.63 8.14
C VAL A 168 3.18 12.13 8.58
N ARG A 169 3.20 11.22 9.54
CA ARG A 169 4.38 10.54 10.07
C ARG A 169 4.11 9.05 10.26
N GLU A 170 5.17 8.29 10.55
CA GLU A 170 5.10 6.86 10.86
C GLU A 170 3.95 6.51 11.83
N GLY A 171 3.16 5.50 11.45
CA GLY A 171 1.95 5.08 12.16
C GLY A 171 0.66 5.80 11.74
N ASP A 172 0.74 6.97 11.09
CA ASP A 172 -0.45 7.66 10.59
C ASP A 172 -1.07 6.93 9.39
N ILE A 173 -2.39 7.05 9.29
CA ILE A 173 -3.19 6.53 8.18
C ILE A 173 -3.79 7.71 7.42
N PHE A 174 -3.75 7.65 6.09
CA PHE A 174 -4.48 8.57 5.22
C PHE A 174 -5.33 7.79 4.23
N TRP A 175 -6.35 8.44 3.68
CA TRP A 175 -7.13 7.87 2.60
C TRP A 175 -7.45 8.93 1.55
N VAL A 176 -7.58 8.51 0.31
CA VAL A 176 -7.83 9.37 -0.84
C VAL A 176 -9.06 8.85 -1.58
N PRO A 177 -10.14 9.65 -1.65
CA PRO A 177 -11.33 9.25 -2.38
C PRO A 177 -11.03 9.05 -3.87
N ARG A 178 -11.78 8.13 -4.48
CA ARG A 178 -11.76 7.92 -5.94
C ARG A 178 -12.05 9.25 -6.67
N TYR A 179 -11.35 9.50 -7.76
CA TYR A 179 -11.45 10.71 -8.60
C TYR A 179 -10.93 12.03 -8.00
N PHE A 180 -10.45 12.06 -6.75
CA PHE A 180 -9.88 13.27 -6.20
C PHE A 180 -8.41 13.42 -6.63
N PRO A 181 -7.99 14.57 -7.19
CA PRO A 181 -6.58 14.85 -7.44
C PRO A 181 -5.77 14.95 -6.15
N PHE A 182 -4.60 14.35 -6.14
CA PHE A 182 -3.75 14.32 -4.96
C PHE A 182 -2.27 14.15 -5.29
N CYS A 183 -1.43 14.44 -4.31
CA CYS A 183 0.00 14.09 -4.32
C CYS A 183 0.52 13.80 -2.91
N GLN A 184 1.54 12.94 -2.86
CA GLN A 184 2.30 12.63 -1.67
C GLN A 184 3.68 13.25 -1.79
N ILE A 185 4.13 13.93 -0.74
CA ILE A 185 5.36 14.73 -0.73
C ILE A 185 6.19 14.30 0.47
N ALA A 186 7.42 13.83 0.26
CA ALA A 186 8.37 13.54 1.30
C ALA A 186 8.92 14.83 1.93
N SER A 187 9.12 14.82 3.24
CA SER A 187 9.90 15.83 3.93
C SER A 187 11.37 15.77 3.51
N THR A 188 12.14 16.81 3.80
CA THR A 188 13.59 16.89 3.54
C THR A 188 14.44 16.12 4.56
N ASN A 189 13.81 15.57 5.60
CA ASN A 189 14.52 14.96 6.73
C ASN A 189 14.75 13.45 6.56
N GLY A 190 14.36 12.88 5.42
CA GLY A 190 14.52 11.46 5.15
C GLY A 190 13.51 10.94 4.13
N ASN A 191 13.66 9.67 3.77
CA ASN A 191 12.72 9.02 2.86
C ASN A 191 11.35 8.88 3.52
N PHE A 192 10.32 8.91 2.67
CA PHE A 192 8.93 8.73 3.07
C PHE A 192 8.41 7.44 2.43
N GLU A 193 8.15 6.43 3.26
CA GLU A 193 7.70 5.11 2.84
C GLU A 193 6.31 4.81 3.42
N PHE A 194 5.43 4.33 2.57
CA PHE A 194 4.07 3.99 2.93
C PHE A 194 3.58 2.83 2.07
N PHE A 195 2.79 1.95 2.68
CA PHE A 195 2.06 0.90 1.97
C PHE A 195 0.58 1.12 2.14
N GLY A 196 -0.22 0.45 1.33
CA GLY A 196 -1.65 0.63 1.40
C GLY A 196 -2.45 -0.34 0.58
N PHE A 197 -3.76 -0.14 0.64
CA PHE A 197 -4.74 -0.94 -0.06
C PHE A 197 -5.62 -0.06 -0.94
N THR A 198 -6.00 -0.60 -2.09
CA THR A 198 -7.01 0.00 -2.96
C THR A 198 -8.30 -0.79 -2.90
N THR A 199 -9.45 -0.13 -2.92
CA THR A 199 -10.79 -0.78 -2.94
C THR A 199 -11.14 -1.43 -4.29
N SER A 200 -10.15 -1.83 -5.07
CA SER A 200 -10.28 -2.57 -6.32
C SER A 200 -9.05 -3.44 -6.49
N ALA A 201 -9.26 -4.73 -6.71
CA ALA A 201 -8.22 -5.69 -7.09
C ALA A 201 -7.83 -5.58 -8.56
N ARG A 202 -8.59 -4.87 -9.40
CA ARG A 202 -8.15 -4.62 -10.78
C ARG A 202 -7.22 -3.42 -10.85
N ARG A 203 -6.32 -3.44 -11.81
CA ARG A 203 -5.35 -2.39 -12.08
C ARG A 203 -6.00 -1.00 -12.10
N ASN A 204 -5.54 -0.12 -11.21
CA ASN A 204 -6.15 1.19 -11.00
C ASN A 204 -5.86 2.19 -12.14
N HIS A 205 -4.80 2.00 -12.93
CA HIS A 205 -4.40 2.89 -14.03
C HIS A 205 -4.34 4.38 -13.61
N GLN A 206 -3.51 4.69 -12.62
CA GLN A 206 -3.32 6.05 -12.10
C GLN A 206 -3.08 7.07 -13.23
N GLN A 207 -3.87 8.15 -13.22
CA GLN A 207 -3.83 9.18 -14.25
C GLN A 207 -3.05 10.39 -13.73
N PHE A 208 -1.79 10.51 -14.15
CA PHE A 208 -0.97 11.66 -13.81
C PHE A 208 -1.46 12.91 -14.53
N LEU A 209 -1.54 14.03 -13.81
CA LEU A 209 -1.92 15.33 -14.36
C LEU A 209 -0.75 16.03 -15.03
N VAL A 210 0.47 15.85 -14.51
CA VAL A 210 1.71 16.41 -15.05
C VAL A 210 2.76 15.33 -15.30
N GLY A 211 3.75 15.62 -16.15
CA GLY A 211 4.82 14.69 -16.52
C GLY A 211 4.64 14.05 -17.91
N LYS A 212 5.61 13.24 -18.35
CA LYS A 212 5.70 12.68 -19.72
C LYS A 212 4.44 11.98 -20.23
N ASN A 213 3.81 11.19 -19.36
CA ASN A 213 2.70 10.31 -19.71
C ASN A 213 1.35 10.84 -19.15
N SER A 214 1.29 12.14 -18.87
CA SER A 214 0.16 12.78 -18.20
C SER A 214 -1.00 13.14 -19.11
N LEU A 215 -2.16 13.43 -18.50
CA LEU A 215 -3.33 13.97 -19.20
C LEU A 215 -3.00 15.29 -19.92
N MET A 216 -2.20 16.17 -19.32
CA MET A 216 -1.76 17.41 -19.98
C MET A 216 -0.99 17.15 -21.28
N GLN A 217 -0.16 16.11 -21.33
CA GLN A 217 0.56 15.72 -22.56
C GLN A 217 -0.37 15.11 -23.60
N ARG A 218 -1.38 14.34 -23.19
CA ARG A 218 -2.36 13.74 -24.09
C ARG A 218 -3.31 14.79 -24.67
N LEU A 219 -3.66 15.81 -23.90
CA LEU A 219 -4.60 16.87 -24.28
C LEU A 219 -3.93 18.08 -24.93
N ARG A 220 -2.68 18.01 -25.39
CA ARG A 220 -1.88 19.16 -25.89
C ARG A 220 -2.36 19.87 -27.18
N GLY A 221 -3.63 19.72 -27.55
CA GLY A 221 -4.27 20.33 -28.72
C GLY A 221 -4.46 21.85 -28.60
N LEU A 222 -5.09 22.45 -29.63
CA LEU A 222 -5.40 23.89 -29.64
C LEU A 222 -6.42 24.24 -28.56
N GLU A 223 -7.38 23.35 -28.36
CA GLU A 223 -8.50 23.47 -27.43
C GLU A 223 -7.98 23.59 -26.00
N PHE A 224 -6.97 22.79 -25.65
CA PHE A 224 -6.34 22.84 -24.34
C PHE A 224 -5.44 24.06 -24.17
N ALA A 225 -4.74 24.48 -25.23
CA ALA A 225 -3.98 25.73 -25.19
C ALA A 225 -4.92 26.92 -24.94
N ALA A 226 -6.04 26.97 -25.65
CA ALA A 226 -7.09 27.97 -25.45
C ALA A 226 -7.70 27.93 -24.04
N ALA A 227 -7.86 26.74 -23.44
CA ALA A 227 -8.34 26.60 -22.06
C ALA A 227 -7.41 27.24 -21.02
N PHE A 228 -6.11 27.38 -21.32
CA PHE A 228 -5.16 28.14 -20.50
C PHE A 228 -4.95 29.58 -20.98
N GLY A 229 -5.65 30.01 -22.04
CA GLY A 229 -5.40 31.31 -22.68
C GLY A 229 -4.02 31.43 -23.32
N LEU A 230 -3.41 30.31 -23.73
CA LEU A 230 -2.05 30.25 -24.27
C LEU A 230 -2.04 30.00 -25.78
N GLU A 231 -1.03 30.51 -26.46
CA GLU A 231 -0.66 30.02 -27.79
C GLU A 231 -0.08 28.59 -27.72
N ARG A 232 -0.14 27.86 -28.83
CA ARG A 232 0.45 26.50 -28.95
C ARG A 232 1.92 26.44 -28.51
N LYS A 233 2.70 27.47 -28.83
CA LYS A 233 4.12 27.54 -28.44
C LYS A 233 4.27 27.70 -26.92
N GLY A 234 3.46 28.55 -26.30
CA GLY A 234 3.40 28.73 -24.85
C GLY A 234 3.05 27.43 -24.12
N LEU A 235 1.98 26.75 -24.56
CA LEU A 235 1.60 25.45 -24.00
C LEU A 235 2.70 24.40 -24.19
N LYS A 236 3.33 24.33 -25.37
CA LYS A 236 4.45 23.41 -25.61
C LYS A 236 5.62 23.70 -24.67
N GLY A 237 5.95 24.97 -24.44
CA GLY A 237 6.97 25.39 -23.48
C GLY A 237 6.66 24.89 -22.06
N LEU A 238 5.42 25.10 -21.59
CA LEU A 238 4.94 24.64 -20.29
C LEU A 238 5.06 23.12 -20.13
N LEU A 239 4.60 22.37 -21.13
CA LEU A 239 4.59 20.91 -21.13
C LEU A 239 6.01 20.31 -21.12
N MET A 240 7.00 21.02 -21.66
CA MET A 240 8.38 20.57 -21.69
C MET A 240 9.10 20.63 -20.33
N LEU A 241 8.59 21.40 -19.36
CA LEU A 241 9.25 21.66 -18.07
C LEU A 241 9.38 20.43 -17.16
N ASN A 242 8.55 19.39 -17.36
CA ASN A 242 8.49 18.22 -16.46
C ASN A 242 8.51 16.87 -17.20
N MET A 243 9.13 16.81 -18.38
CA MET A 243 9.01 15.72 -19.36
C MET A 243 9.47 14.32 -18.94
N ASN A 244 9.94 14.07 -17.71
CA ASN A 244 10.58 12.78 -17.37
C ASN A 244 10.14 12.08 -16.07
N LYS A 245 9.17 12.57 -15.28
CA LYS A 245 9.09 12.06 -13.90
C LYS A 245 7.68 11.86 -13.32
N GLN A 246 7.37 10.63 -12.90
CA GLN A 246 6.24 10.33 -11.98
C GLN A 246 6.61 10.70 -10.54
N PHE A 247 7.89 10.61 -10.18
CA PHE A 247 8.43 11.15 -8.93
C PHE A 247 9.35 12.33 -9.23
N LEU A 248 9.13 13.47 -8.59
CA LEU A 248 9.76 14.77 -8.88
C LEU A 248 10.48 15.31 -7.63
N ASN A 249 11.49 16.15 -7.80
CA ASN A 249 12.07 16.93 -6.69
C ASN A 249 11.10 18.07 -6.31
N ASN A 250 10.78 18.22 -5.03
CA ASN A 250 9.93 19.28 -4.51
C ASN A 250 10.65 20.66 -4.46
N GLY A 251 11.97 20.71 -4.63
CA GLY A 251 12.77 21.95 -4.57
C GLY A 251 12.99 22.67 -5.91
N GLY A 252 12.51 22.14 -7.05
CA GLY A 252 12.83 22.65 -8.39
C GLY A 252 12.15 23.97 -8.83
N PHE A 253 11.55 24.73 -7.91
CA PHE A 253 10.62 25.83 -8.21
C PHE A 253 11.25 27.04 -8.93
N ALA A 254 12.53 27.35 -8.71
CA ALA A 254 13.14 28.58 -9.24
C ALA A 254 13.23 28.60 -10.78
N ILE A 255 13.55 27.46 -11.41
CA ILE A 255 13.69 27.35 -12.87
C ILE A 255 12.31 27.31 -13.54
N VAL A 256 11.37 26.58 -12.94
CA VAL A 256 9.99 26.47 -13.45
C VAL A 256 9.25 27.81 -13.38
N SER A 257 9.44 28.61 -12.32
CA SER A 257 8.81 29.94 -12.21
C SER A 257 9.26 30.90 -13.32
N LYS A 258 10.55 30.87 -13.71
CA LYS A 258 11.07 31.73 -14.79
C LYS A 258 10.47 31.34 -16.14
N CYS A 259 10.41 30.03 -16.44
CA CYS A 259 9.83 29.54 -17.68
C CYS A 259 8.31 29.75 -17.78
N ILE A 260 7.57 29.60 -16.67
CA ILE A 260 6.13 29.89 -16.64
C ILE A 260 5.88 31.38 -16.89
N ARG A 261 6.65 32.28 -16.26
CA ARG A 261 6.52 33.72 -16.51
C ARG A 261 6.75 34.08 -17.98
N THR A 262 7.74 33.47 -18.63
CA THR A 262 7.99 33.67 -20.06
C THR A 262 6.89 33.09 -20.95
N ALA A 263 6.28 31.97 -20.56
CA ALA A 263 5.17 31.36 -21.29
C ALA A 263 3.83 32.09 -21.12
N LEU A 264 3.67 32.89 -20.06
CA LEU A 264 2.49 33.73 -19.81
C LEU A 264 2.60 35.15 -20.40
N GLN A 265 3.78 35.53 -20.89
CA GLN A 265 4.04 36.85 -21.50
C GLN A 265 3.91 36.84 -23.04
N ASN A 266 3.67 35.68 -23.65
CA ASN A 266 3.44 35.46 -25.08
C ASN A 266 2.19 34.60 -25.26
#